data_AF-A0A2Z6MQ30-F1
#
_entry.id   AF-A0A2Z6MQ30-F1
#
_cell.length_a   1.000
_cell.length_b   1.000
_cell.length_c   1.000
_cell.angle_alpha   90.00
_cell.angle_beta   90.00
_cell.angle_gamma   90.00
#
_symmetry.space_group_name_H-M   'P 1'
#
loop_
_entity.id
_entity.type
_entity.pdbx_description
1 polymer ?
#
loop_
_entity_poly.entity_id
_entity_poly.type
_entity_poly.pdbx_seq_one_letter_code
_entity_poly.pdbx_strand_id
1 'polypeptide(L)'
;MGHNRPSRAIIHVKAGVYHEKIEIGSKLHNVMFVGDGIDKTIVTGNRNVVRGSTTLDSATFDVSGDGFWARDMTFENTAGPENHQA
;
A
#
# COMPACT_ATOMS: atom_id res chain seq x y z
N MET A 1 13.76 -1.88 -31.25
CA MET A 1 13.63 -1.84 -29.78
C MET A 1 12.70 -0.69 -29.42
N GLY A 2 11.50 -0.97 -28.92
CA GLY A 2 10.53 0.07 -28.60
C GLY A 2 9.10 -0.47 -28.65
N HIS A 3 8.81 -1.50 -27.85
CA HIS A 3 7.45 -1.99 -27.73
C HIS A 3 6.72 -1.20 -26.63
N ASN A 4 5.61 -0.60 -27.03
CA ASN A 4 4.53 0.02 -26.25
C ASN A 4 4.52 -0.41 -24.76
N ARG A 5 5.19 0.36 -23.89
CA ARG A 5 5.04 0.16 -22.44
C ARG A 5 3.60 0.55 -22.08
N PRO A 6 2.86 -0.26 -21.32
CA PRO A 6 1.51 0.11 -20.92
C PRO A 6 1.56 1.45 -20.18
N SER A 7 0.65 2.37 -20.53
CA SER A 7 0.55 3.67 -19.89
C SER A 7 0.39 3.53 -18.39
N ARG A 8 1.10 4.36 -17.62
CA ARG A 8 1.03 4.37 -16.16
C ARG A 8 -0.26 5.04 -15.68
N ALA A 9 -1.00 4.35 -14.81
CA ALA A 9 -2.12 4.95 -14.08
C ALA A 9 -1.58 5.68 -12.84
N ILE A 10 -1.77 6.99 -12.76
CA ILE A 10 -1.31 7.81 -11.64
C ILE A 10 -2.51 8.14 -10.76
N ILE A 11 -2.43 7.76 -9.49
CA ILE A 11 -3.43 8.02 -8.45
C ILE A 11 -2.84 9.05 -7.49
N HIS A 12 -3.44 10.24 -7.47
CA HIS A 12 -3.12 11.27 -6.49
C HIS A 12 -3.97 11.06 -5.23
N VAL A 13 -3.29 10.79 -4.12
CA VAL A 13 -3.90 10.58 -2.81
C VAL A 13 -3.71 11.85 -2.00
N LYS A 14 -4.81 12.49 -1.61
CA LYS A 14 -4.75 13.74 -0.87
C LYS A 14 -4.24 13.55 0.55
N ALA A 15 -3.88 14.65 1.20
CA ALA A 15 -3.59 14.66 2.63
C ALA A 15 -4.77 14.08 3.43
N GLY A 16 -4.46 13.16 4.33
CA GLY A 16 -5.43 12.41 5.13
C GLY A 16 -4.82 11.16 5.75
N VAL A 17 -5.51 10.64 6.76
CA VAL A 17 -5.24 9.33 7.36
C VAL A 17 -6.32 8.37 6.91
N TYR A 18 -5.91 7.31 6.20
CA TYR A 18 -6.76 6.33 5.55
C TYR A 18 -6.67 5.00 6.31
N HIS A 19 -7.74 4.66 7.04
CA HIS A 19 -7.84 3.41 7.81
C HIS A 19 -8.40 2.27 6.96
N GLU A 20 -7.61 1.79 6.01
CA GLU A 20 -8.04 0.77 5.05
C GLU A 20 -6.88 -0.17 4.67
N LYS A 21 -7.23 -1.38 4.20
CA LYS A 21 -6.28 -2.29 3.58
C LYS A 21 -6.38 -2.11 2.07
N ILE A 22 -5.26 -1.85 1.43
CA ILE A 22 -5.19 -1.71 -0.03
C ILE A 22 -4.54 -2.95 -0.63
N GLU A 23 -5.14 -3.47 -1.68
CA GLU A 23 -4.64 -4.64 -2.43
C GLU A 23 -4.52 -4.29 -3.92
N ILE A 24 -3.28 -4.19 -4.42
CA ILE A 24 -2.98 -4.04 -5.84
C ILE A 24 -2.74 -5.44 -6.42
N GLY A 25 -3.85 -6.08 -6.82
CA GLY A 25 -3.81 -7.42 -7.38
C GLY A 25 -3.01 -7.54 -8.68
N SER A 26 -2.61 -8.77 -9.02
CA SER A 26 -1.72 -9.08 -10.15
C SER A 26 -2.21 -8.62 -11.53
N LYS A 27 -3.50 -8.31 -11.68
CA LYS A 27 -4.09 -7.78 -12.92
C LYS A 27 -3.90 -6.26 -13.09
N LEU A 28 -3.46 -5.57 -12.03
CA LEU A 28 -3.28 -4.12 -12.01
C LEU A 28 -1.80 -3.78 -12.20
N HIS A 29 -1.40 -3.59 -13.45
CA HIS A 29 -0.02 -3.25 -13.82
C HIS A 29 0.21 -1.74 -13.96
N ASN A 30 1.44 -1.28 -13.73
CA ASN A 30 1.89 0.10 -13.94
C ASN A 30 1.06 1.16 -13.19
N VAL A 31 0.71 0.87 -11.94
CA VAL A 31 0.03 1.83 -11.05
C VAL A 31 1.05 2.65 -10.28
N MET A 32 0.83 3.95 -10.14
CA MET A 32 1.65 4.82 -9.30
C MET A 32 0.79 5.62 -8.34
N PHE A 33 1.15 5.59 -7.06
CA PHE A 33 0.55 6.44 -6.03
C PHE A 33 1.45 7.65 -5.77
N VAL A 34 0.82 8.82 -5.62
CA VAL A 34 1.48 10.08 -5.25
C VAL A 34 0.69 10.70 -4.12
N GLY A 35 1.30 10.87 -2.95
CA GLY A 35 0.68 11.59 -1.83
C GLY A 35 0.99 13.10 -1.84
N ASP A 36 0.36 13.83 -0.92
CA ASP A 36 0.63 15.26 -0.68
C ASP A 36 1.84 15.50 0.24
N GLY A 37 2.47 14.44 0.75
CA GLY A 37 3.61 14.48 1.65
C GLY A 37 3.69 13.24 2.54
N ILE A 38 4.91 12.82 2.88
CA ILE A 38 5.15 11.62 3.69
C ILE A 38 4.47 11.68 5.06
N ASP A 39 4.34 12.87 5.64
CA ASP A 39 3.70 13.18 6.92
C ASP A 39 2.22 13.57 6.79
N LYS A 40 1.70 13.66 5.57
CA LYS A 40 0.35 14.18 5.26
C LYS A 40 -0.58 13.11 4.71
N THR A 41 -0.05 12.15 3.96
CA THR A 41 -0.84 11.08 3.34
C THR A 41 -0.40 9.75 3.95
N ILE A 42 -1.25 9.18 4.82
CA ILE A 42 -0.94 8.00 5.62
C ILE A 42 -2.01 6.93 5.37
N VAL A 43 -1.62 5.75 4.91
CA VAL A 43 -2.48 4.56 4.92
C VAL A 43 -2.08 3.71 6.11
N THR A 44 -3.03 3.41 6.99
CA THR A 44 -2.78 2.80 8.29
C THR A 44 -3.71 1.63 8.56
N GLY A 45 -3.15 0.58 9.16
CA GLY A 45 -3.85 -0.62 9.58
C GLY A 45 -3.30 -1.16 10.90
N ASN A 46 -3.91 -2.20 11.45
CA ASN A 46 -3.46 -2.87 12.68
C ASN A 46 -3.72 -4.38 12.68
N ARG A 47 -3.87 -4.99 11.49
CA ARG A 47 -4.03 -6.44 11.35
C ARG A 47 -2.74 -7.13 11.80
N ASN A 48 -2.89 -8.31 12.41
CA ASN A 48 -1.78 -9.05 12.97
C ASN A 48 -2.16 -10.51 13.26
N VAL A 49 -1.15 -11.34 13.47
CA VAL A 49 -1.32 -12.78 13.69
C VAL A 49 -2.00 -13.11 15.02
N VAL A 50 -1.72 -12.36 16.08
CA VAL A 50 -2.34 -12.59 17.40
C VAL A 50 -3.87 -12.41 17.33
N ARG A 51 -4.36 -11.53 16.45
CA ARG A 51 -5.79 -11.26 16.23
C ARG A 51 -6.40 -12.04 15.06
N GLY A 52 -5.68 -13.03 14.51
CA GLY A 52 -6.23 -14.01 13.56
C GLY A 52 -5.91 -13.77 12.09
N SER A 53 -5.08 -12.78 11.74
CA SER A 53 -4.54 -12.68 10.37
C SER A 53 -3.41 -13.71 10.16
N THR A 54 -3.11 -14.02 8.90
CA THR A 54 -1.81 -14.60 8.56
C THR A 54 -0.79 -13.47 8.41
N THR A 55 0.52 -13.78 8.42
CA THR A 55 1.57 -12.78 8.12
C THR A 55 1.38 -12.13 6.76
N LEU A 56 0.88 -12.86 5.76
CA LEU A 56 0.62 -12.29 4.44
C LEU A 56 -0.60 -11.35 4.48
N ASP A 57 -1.65 -11.77 5.18
CA ASP A 57 -2.90 -11.00 5.27
C ASP A 57 -2.81 -9.79 6.22
N SER A 58 -1.79 -9.72 7.07
CA SER A 58 -1.62 -8.61 8.01
C SER A 58 -1.15 -7.31 7.34
N ALA A 59 -0.61 -7.38 6.13
CA ALA A 59 -0.14 -6.22 5.38
C ALA A 59 -1.23 -5.14 5.25
N THR A 60 -0.87 -3.89 5.58
CA THR A 60 -1.74 -2.72 5.37
C THR A 60 -1.82 -2.34 3.89
N PHE A 61 -0.75 -2.61 3.13
CA PHE A 61 -0.67 -2.35 1.70
C PHE A 61 0.01 -3.55 1.00
N ASP A 62 -0.75 -4.27 0.17
CA ASP A 62 -0.28 -5.45 -0.57
C ASP A 62 -0.20 -5.15 -2.07
N VAL A 63 0.92 -5.53 -2.69
CA VAL A 63 1.18 -5.32 -4.12
C VAL A 63 1.67 -6.61 -4.76
N SER A 64 0.83 -7.14 -5.65
CA SER A 64 1.16 -8.25 -6.53
C SER A 64 1.27 -7.83 -8.01
N GLY A 65 0.95 -6.59 -8.35
CA GLY A 65 0.99 -6.06 -9.71
C GLY A 65 2.36 -5.51 -10.13
N ASP A 66 2.83 -5.89 -11.32
CA ASP A 66 4.11 -5.42 -11.86
C ASP A 66 4.14 -3.91 -12.12
N GLY A 67 5.29 -3.29 -11.83
CA GLY A 67 5.57 -1.89 -12.15
C GLY A 67 4.94 -0.87 -11.21
N PHE A 68 4.57 -1.28 -9.98
CA PHE A 68 4.05 -0.38 -8.94
C PHE A 68 5.10 0.62 -8.42
N TRP A 69 4.69 1.89 -8.29
CA TRP A 69 5.51 2.96 -7.73
C TRP A 69 4.70 3.72 -6.68
N ALA A 70 5.35 4.21 -5.62
CA ALA A 70 4.74 5.13 -4.67
C ALA A 70 5.73 6.22 -4.26
N ARG A 71 5.24 7.43 -4.00
CA ARG A 71 6.03 8.53 -3.43
C ARG A 71 5.17 9.45 -2.57
N ASP A 72 5.84 10.18 -1.69
CA ASP A 72 5.27 11.25 -0.87
C ASP A 72 4.08 10.80 0.00
N MET A 73 4.16 9.58 0.54
CA MET A 73 3.14 9.01 1.43
C MET A 73 3.75 7.96 2.38
N THR A 74 3.01 7.62 3.44
CA THR A 74 3.36 6.61 4.43
C THR A 74 2.41 5.42 4.38
N PHE A 75 2.97 4.22 4.51
CA PHE A 75 2.23 2.99 4.79
C PHE A 75 2.69 2.47 6.16
N GLU A 76 1.77 2.26 7.08
CA GLU A 76 2.11 1.83 8.44
C GLU A 76 1.18 0.73 8.97
N ASN A 77 1.72 -0.14 9.81
CA ASN A 77 0.95 -1.05 10.64
C ASN A 77 1.17 -0.68 12.11
N THR A 78 0.09 -0.32 12.81
CA THR A 78 0.07 0.18 14.19
C THR A 78 -0.27 -0.91 15.21
N ALA A 79 -0.18 -2.19 14.84
CA ALA A 79 -0.50 -3.30 15.73
C ALA A 79 0.37 -3.33 17.00
N GLY A 80 1.62 -2.86 16.96
CA GLY A 80 2.51 -2.88 18.12
C GLY A 80 3.23 -4.22 18.33
N PRO A 81 4.37 -4.23 19.06
CA PRO A 81 5.26 -5.38 19.18
C PRO A 81 4.63 -6.60 19.88
N GLU A 82 3.66 -6.38 20.77
CA GLU A 82 2.94 -7.44 21.49
C GLU A 82 2.02 -8.27 20.59
N ASN A 83 1.73 -7.77 19.38
CA ASN A 83 0.84 -8.42 18.41
C ASN A 83 1.57 -9.28 17.37
N HIS A 84 2.89 -9.47 17.54
CA HIS A 84 3.76 -10.29 16.71
C HIS A 84 3.81 -9.82 15.24
N GLN A 85 3.62 -10.71 14.26
CA GLN A 85 3.69 -10.35 12.85
C GLN A 85 2.51 -9.46 12.46
N ALA A 86 2.82 -8.33 11.84
CA ALA A 86 1.89 -7.28 11.45
C ALA A 86 2.37 -6.67 10.12
#